data_AF-A0A2V1B1T3-F1
#
_entry.id   AF-A0A2V1B1T3-F1
#
_cell.length_a   1.000
_cell.length_b   1.000
_cell.length_c   1.000
_cell.angle_alpha   90.00
_cell.angle_beta   90.00
_cell.angle_gamma   90.00
#
_symmetry.space_group_name_H-M   'P 1'
#
loop_
_entity.id
_entity.type
_entity.pdbx_description
1 polymer ?
#
loop_
_entity_poly.entity_id
_entity_poly.type
_entity_poly.pdbx_seq_one_letter_code
_entity_poly.pdbx_strand_id
1 'polypeptide(L)'
;MPSKSKGKLTHVSDFISLKGRLTVTINGVIIKDARKIIYPGSGSEHDWWNTKQLLEQVNEAIDIFEEKHPNKIAVFVFNQSSAHASHGDGALNAFTMNASEGGAAILQKDTYYP
;
A
#
# COMPACT_ATOMS: atom_id res chain seq x y z
N MET A 1 22.08 -17.57 -3.82
CA MET A 1 21.73 -16.21 -3.35
C MET A 1 20.72 -16.35 -2.22
N PRO A 2 20.81 -15.59 -1.12
CA PRO A 2 19.79 -15.64 -0.07
C PRO A 2 18.47 -15.14 -0.65
N SER A 3 17.40 -15.92 -0.52
CA SER A 3 16.06 -15.46 -0.88
C SER A 3 15.63 -14.35 0.09
N LYS A 4 15.15 -13.22 -0.42
CA LYS A 4 14.53 -12.18 0.41
C LYS A 4 13.42 -12.82 1.25
N SER A 5 13.31 -12.45 2.53
CA SER A 5 12.21 -12.92 3.38
C SER A 5 10.88 -12.49 2.77
N LYS A 6 9.83 -13.30 2.91
CA LYS A 6 8.48 -13.03 2.35
C LYS A 6 7.74 -11.89 3.08
N GLY A 7 8.44 -10.85 3.53
CA GLY A 7 7.84 -9.74 4.28
C GLY A 7 7.40 -10.10 5.71
N LYS A 8 7.97 -11.16 6.30
CA LYS A 8 7.68 -11.60 7.68
C LYS A 8 8.37 -10.74 8.75
N LEU A 9 8.32 -9.42 8.60
CA LEU A 9 8.98 -8.46 9.47
C LEU A 9 8.03 -7.27 9.69
N THR A 10 8.21 -6.56 10.79
CA THR A 10 7.49 -5.30 11.03
C THR A 10 7.66 -4.37 9.84
N HIS A 11 6.54 -3.97 9.24
CA HIS A 11 6.52 -3.06 8.11
C HIS A 11 6.13 -1.67 8.61
N VAL A 12 7.01 -0.69 8.37
CA VAL A 12 6.74 0.72 8.67
C VAL A 12 6.54 1.41 7.33
N SER A 13 5.29 1.76 7.03
CA SER A 13 4.92 2.48 5.81
C SER A 13 4.79 3.97 6.12
N ASP A 14 5.56 4.80 5.44
CA ASP A 14 5.66 6.24 5.66
C ASP A 14 5.38 7.04 4.38
N PHE A 15 4.68 8.17 4.54
CA PHE A 15 4.63 9.24 3.54
C PHE A 15 5.61 10.34 3.94
N ILE A 16 6.66 10.51 3.15
CA ILE A 16 7.76 11.43 3.44
C ILE A 16 7.85 12.56 2.41
N SER A 17 8.24 13.74 2.89
CA SER A 17 8.51 14.93 2.09
C SER A 17 9.85 15.54 2.51
N LEU A 18 10.24 16.64 1.86
CA LEU A 18 11.39 17.46 2.28
C LEU A 18 11.31 17.94 3.73
N LYS A 19 10.09 18.04 4.30
CA LYS A 19 9.85 18.45 5.69
C LYS A 19 9.72 17.26 6.66
N GLY A 20 10.08 16.06 6.20
CA GLY A 20 9.89 14.82 6.95
C GLY A 20 8.50 14.22 6.73
N ARG A 21 8.02 13.49 7.75
CA ARG A 21 6.77 12.71 7.69
C ARG A 21 5.54 13.59 7.49
N LEU A 22 4.55 13.04 6.82
CA LEU A 22 3.26 13.67 6.63
C LEU A 22 2.41 13.54 7.89
N THR A 23 2.45 14.59 8.72
CA THR A 23 1.72 14.71 9.99
C THR A 23 0.99 16.05 10.11
N VAL A 24 -0.12 16.09 10.84
CA VAL A 24 -0.68 17.35 11.38
C VAL A 24 -0.24 17.50 12.84
N THR A 25 0.22 18.70 13.20
CA THR A 25 0.74 19.01 14.52
C THR A 25 0.09 20.27 15.07
N ILE A 26 -0.42 20.22 16.30
CA ILE A 26 -0.98 21.36 17.03
C ILE A 26 -0.17 21.52 18.31
N ASN A 27 0.37 22.72 18.57
CA ASN A 27 1.18 23.02 19.76
C ASN A 27 2.35 22.04 19.99
N GLY A 28 2.98 21.57 18.91
CA GLY A 28 4.08 20.61 18.96
C GLY A 28 3.67 19.14 19.15
N VAL A 29 2.38 18.84 19.28
CA VAL A 29 1.84 17.49 19.41
C VAL A 29 1.28 17.00 18.07
N ILE A 30 1.69 15.81 17.64
CA ILE A 30 1.14 15.16 16.43
C ILE A 30 -0.27 14.68 16.75
N ILE A 31 -1.26 15.19 16.02
CA ILE A 31 -2.67 14.80 16.15
C ILE A 31 -3.13 13.84 15.04
N LYS A 32 -2.44 13.86 13.88
CA LYS A 32 -2.66 12.95 12.76
C LYS A 32 -1.31 12.57 12.15
N ASP A 33 -1.13 11.28 11.84
CA ASP A 33 0.10 10.74 11.24
C ASP A 33 -0.27 9.76 10.13
N ALA A 34 0.23 10.00 8.92
CA ALA A 34 -0.01 9.12 7.78
C ALA A 34 0.78 7.80 7.87
N ARG A 35 1.69 7.66 8.83
CA ARG A 35 2.43 6.43 9.09
C ARG A 35 1.51 5.29 9.50
N LYS A 36 1.72 4.12 8.90
CA LYS A 36 1.15 2.85 9.38
C LYS A 36 2.25 1.87 9.72
N ILE A 37 2.13 1.27 10.91
CA ILE A 37 3.02 0.20 11.35
C ILE A 37 2.21 -1.09 11.33
N ILE A 38 2.65 -2.04 10.51
CA ILE A 38 2.03 -3.36 10.39
C ILE A 38 2.96 -4.35 11.08
N TYR A 39 2.46 -4.95 12.15
CA TYR A 39 3.17 -5.97 12.89
C TYR A 39 2.82 -7.35 12.33
N PRO A 40 3.80 -8.23 12.11
CA PRO A 40 3.51 -9.59 11.69
C PRO A 40 2.78 -10.34 12.80
N GLY A 41 1.68 -10.96 12.45
CA GLY A 41 0.87 -11.81 13.32
C GLY A 41 1.58 -13.11 13.70
N SER A 42 1.13 -13.73 14.79
CA SER A 42 1.62 -15.04 15.25
C SER A 42 1.19 -16.20 14.33
N GLY A 43 0.15 -16.02 13.52
CA GLY A 43 -0.36 -16.98 12.54
C GLY A 43 -0.01 -16.55 11.12
N SER A 44 0.54 -17.47 10.32
CA SER A 44 1.22 -17.18 9.05
C SER A 44 0.37 -16.66 7.88
N GLU A 45 -0.84 -16.14 8.09
CA GLU A 45 -1.78 -15.87 6.99
C GLU A 45 -2.52 -14.53 7.05
N HIS A 46 -2.62 -13.83 8.19
CA HIS A 46 -3.59 -12.73 8.32
C HIS A 46 -3.04 -11.32 8.56
N ASP A 47 -1.76 -11.16 8.90
CA ASP A 47 -1.20 -9.87 9.35
C ASP A 47 -0.02 -9.41 8.48
N TRP A 48 -0.16 -9.55 7.17
CA TRP A 48 0.83 -9.10 6.19
C TRP A 48 0.40 -7.77 5.56
N TRP A 49 1.38 -7.00 5.09
CA TRP A 49 1.10 -5.86 4.22
C TRP A 49 0.35 -6.33 2.97
N ASN A 50 -0.74 -5.65 2.61
CA ASN A 50 -1.51 -5.94 1.41
C ASN A 50 -2.04 -4.66 0.75
N THR A 51 -2.52 -4.79 -0.49
CA THR A 51 -3.02 -3.64 -1.27
C THR A 51 -4.18 -2.92 -0.58
N LYS A 52 -5.05 -3.63 0.16
CA LYS A 52 -6.17 -3.00 0.86
C LYS A 52 -5.68 -2.04 1.94
N GLN A 53 -4.71 -2.46 2.75
CA GLN A 53 -4.08 -1.61 3.76
C GLN A 53 -3.39 -0.39 3.13
N LEU A 54 -2.74 -0.56 1.97
CA LEU A 54 -2.16 0.57 1.23
C LEU A 54 -3.23 1.57 0.80
N LEU A 55 -4.35 1.11 0.22
CA LEU A 55 -5.43 1.99 -0.24
C LEU A 55 -6.06 2.76 0.93
N GLU A 56 -6.29 2.08 2.06
CA GLU A 56 -6.77 2.72 3.28
C GLU A 56 -5.77 3.79 3.78
N GLN A 57 -4.48 3.46 3.79
CA GLN A 57 -3.43 4.42 4.17
C GLN A 57 -3.34 5.61 3.20
N VAL A 58 -3.49 5.39 1.89
CA VAL A 58 -3.47 6.46 0.88
C VAL A 58 -4.62 7.42 1.08
N ASN A 59 -5.82 6.92 1.35
CA ASN A 59 -6.98 7.77 1.64
C ASN A 59 -6.71 8.67 2.86
N GLU A 60 -6.23 8.09 3.97
CA GLU A 60 -5.85 8.88 5.14
C GLU A 60 -4.72 9.88 4.86
N ALA A 61 -3.74 9.51 4.03
CA ALA A 61 -2.65 10.39 3.66
C ALA A 61 -3.14 11.58 2.83
N ILE A 62 -4.15 11.40 1.97
CA ILE A 62 -4.79 12.48 1.23
C ILE A 62 -5.50 13.44 2.19
N ASP A 63 -6.32 12.93 3.12
CA ASP A 63 -7.02 13.76 4.11
C ASP A 63 -6.04 14.60 4.96
N ILE A 64 -4.95 13.96 5.42
CA ILE A 64 -3.90 14.63 6.21
C ILE A 64 -3.17 15.67 5.36
N PHE A 65 -2.92 15.39 4.08
CA PHE A 65 -2.28 16.33 3.17
C PHE A 65 -3.15 17.56 2.93
N GLU A 66 -4.44 17.38 2.63
CA GLU A 66 -5.37 18.48 2.36
C GLU A 66 -5.53 19.41 3.56
N GLU A 67 -5.57 18.85 4.78
CA GLU A 67 -5.60 19.64 6.01
C GLU A 67 -4.28 20.40 6.25
N LYS A 68 -3.13 19.75 6.04
CA LYS A 68 -1.82 20.35 6.27
C LYS A 68 -1.47 21.41 5.21
N HIS A 69 -1.97 21.22 3.99
CA HIS A 69 -1.59 21.98 2.80
C HIS A 69 -2.82 22.39 1.98
N PRO A 70 -3.68 23.28 2.52
CA PRO A 70 -4.91 23.69 1.84
C PRO A 70 -4.60 24.32 0.47
N ASN A 71 -5.41 23.94 -0.53
CA ASN A 71 -5.29 24.40 -1.92
C ASN A 71 -3.95 24.04 -2.59
N LYS A 72 -3.30 22.95 -2.17
CA LYS A 72 -2.10 22.42 -2.83
C LYS A 72 -2.41 21.10 -3.53
N ILE A 73 -1.59 20.77 -4.52
CA ILE A 73 -1.65 19.50 -5.24
C ILE A 73 -0.53 18.61 -4.71
N ALA A 74 -0.88 17.39 -4.30
CA ALA A 74 0.08 16.35 -3.96
C ALA A 74 0.42 15.50 -5.18
N VAL A 75 1.68 15.06 -5.25
CA VAL A 75 2.11 13.98 -6.13
C VAL A 75 2.71 12.88 -5.26
N PHE A 76 2.04 11.72 -5.20
CA PHE A 76 2.51 10.56 -4.46
C PHE A 76 3.32 9.65 -5.39
N VAL A 77 4.58 9.42 -5.05
CA VAL A 77 5.50 8.58 -5.83
C VAL A 77 5.81 7.32 -5.03
N PHE A 78 5.41 6.17 -5.57
CA PHE A 78 5.67 4.87 -4.96
C PHE A 78 6.80 4.18 -5.71
N ASN A 79 7.76 3.60 -4.97
CA ASN A 79 8.70 2.69 -5.58
C ASN A 79 8.01 1.33 -5.81
N GLN A 80 8.18 0.76 -7.00
CA GLN A 80 7.75 -0.61 -7.27
C GLN A 80 8.74 -1.58 -6.63
N SER A 81 8.73 -1.65 -5.29
CA SER A 81 9.54 -2.63 -4.55
C SER A 81 8.90 -4.01 -4.66
N SER A 82 9.71 -5.06 -4.81
CA SER A 82 9.23 -6.45 -4.89
C SER A 82 8.48 -6.93 -3.63
N ALA A 83 8.50 -6.15 -2.54
CA ALA A 83 7.68 -6.39 -1.35
C ALA A 83 6.19 -6.08 -1.60
N HIS A 84 5.87 -5.39 -2.69
CA HIS A 84 4.53 -5.01 -3.10
C HIS A 84 3.99 -5.83 -4.28
N ALA A 85 4.42 -7.08 -4.45
CA ALA A 85 3.82 -8.03 -5.40
C ALA A 85 2.38 -8.45 -5.01
N SER A 86 1.62 -7.51 -4.44
CA SER A 86 0.23 -7.65 -4.03
C SER A 86 -0.65 -7.13 -5.16
N HIS A 87 -1.55 -7.98 -5.61
CA HIS A 87 -2.51 -7.66 -6.66
C HIS A 87 -3.82 -7.20 -6.00
N GLY A 88 -4.50 -6.22 -6.60
CA GLY A 88 -5.84 -5.85 -6.17
C GLY A 88 -6.81 -7.02 -6.37
N ASP A 89 -7.94 -7.02 -5.66
CA ASP A 89 -8.94 -8.08 -5.80
C ASP A 89 -9.54 -8.10 -7.23
N GLY A 90 -9.34 -9.21 -7.92
CA GLY A 90 -9.68 -9.38 -9.33
C GLY A 90 -8.69 -8.75 -10.30
N ALA A 91 -7.54 -8.23 -9.85
CA ALA A 91 -6.52 -7.72 -10.77
C ALA A 91 -5.92 -8.85 -11.62
N LEU A 92 -5.57 -8.52 -12.87
CA LEU A 92 -5.01 -9.47 -13.82
C LEU A 92 -3.71 -10.08 -13.25
N ASN A 93 -3.70 -11.41 -13.12
CA ASN A 93 -2.52 -12.15 -12.66
C ASN A 93 -2.19 -13.25 -13.68
N ALA A 94 -1.18 -12.97 -14.50
CA ALA A 94 -0.73 -13.87 -15.56
C ALA A 94 -0.29 -15.25 -15.03
N PHE A 95 0.18 -15.35 -13.78
CA PHE A 95 0.60 -16.62 -13.17
C PHE A 95 -0.57 -17.52 -12.79
N THR A 96 -1.79 -16.98 -12.71
CA THR A 96 -3.01 -17.74 -12.40
C THR A 96 -3.94 -17.85 -13.60
N MET A 97 -3.55 -17.30 -14.75
CA MET A 97 -4.30 -17.45 -16.01
C MET A 97 -4.00 -18.81 -16.65
N ASN A 98 -4.98 -19.34 -17.37
CA ASN A 98 -4.77 -20.55 -18.15
C ASN A 98 -3.83 -20.25 -19.31
N ALA A 99 -2.77 -21.05 -19.44
CA ALA A 99 -1.86 -20.97 -20.58
C ALA A 99 -2.44 -21.65 -21.85
N SER A 100 -3.47 -22.48 -21.68
CA SER A 100 -4.12 -23.26 -22.74
C SER A 100 -5.65 -23.15 -22.67
N GLU A 101 -6.32 -23.45 -23.78
CA GLU A 101 -7.78 -23.43 -23.87
C GLU A 101 -8.43 -24.45 -22.91
N GLY A 102 -9.61 -24.12 -22.38
CA GLY A 102 -10.47 -25.03 -21.61
C GLY A 102 -10.27 -25.06 -20.08
N GLY A 103 -9.36 -24.27 -19.51
CA GLY A 103 -9.18 -24.19 -18.05
C GLY A 103 -10.21 -23.31 -17.33
N ALA A 104 -10.43 -23.56 -16.05
CA ALA A 104 -11.26 -22.70 -15.20
C ALA A 104 -10.52 -21.39 -14.89
N ALA A 105 -10.97 -20.27 -15.48
CA ALA A 105 -10.40 -18.95 -15.21
C ALA A 105 -11.16 -18.26 -14.07
N ILE A 106 -10.43 -17.63 -13.15
CA ILE A 106 -11.01 -16.72 -12.15
C ILE A 106 -11.42 -15.44 -12.87
N LEU A 107 -12.57 -14.84 -12.52
CA LEU A 107 -13.00 -13.57 -13.10
C LEU A 107 -11.95 -12.48 -12.79
N GLN A 108 -11.32 -11.97 -13.84
CA GLN A 108 -10.39 -10.84 -13.76
C GLN A 108 -11.11 -9.58 -14.22
N LYS A 109 -10.87 -8.47 -13.52
CA LYS A 109 -11.43 -7.16 -13.83
C LYS A 109 -10.49 -6.43 -14.77
N ASP A 110 -11.06 -5.77 -15.77
CA ASP A 110 -10.29 -4.90 -16.64
C ASP A 110 -9.63 -3.78 -15.83
N THR A 111 -8.39 -3.45 -16.20
CA THR A 111 -7.73 -2.26 -15.66
C THR A 111 -8.17 -1.06 -16.48
N TYR A 112 -8.96 -0.18 -15.87
CA TYR A 112 -9.39 1.07 -16.49
C TYR A 112 -8.48 2.22 -16.03
N TYR A 113 -7.86 2.89 -16.99
CA TYR A 113 -7.17 4.17 -16.78
C TYR A 113 -8.02 5.28 -17.40
N PRO A 114 -8.62 6.19 -16.61
CA PRO A 114 -9.35 7.35 -17.12
C PRO A 114 -8.45 8.32 -17.89
#